data_AF-A0A915ZVZ6-F1
#
_entry.id   AF-A0A915ZVZ6-F1
#
_cell.length_a   1.000
_cell.length_b   1.000
_cell.length_c   1.000
_cell.angle_alpha   90.00
_cell.angle_beta   90.00
_cell.angle_gamma   90.00
#
_symmetry.space_group_name_H-M   'P 1'
#
loop_
_entity.id
_entity.type
_entity.pdbx_description
1 polymer ?
#
loop_
_entity_poly.entity_id
_entity_poly.type
_entity_poly.pdbx_seq_one_letter_code
_entity_poly.pdbx_strand_id
1 'polypeptide(L)'
;MEKYPLDEYFETTTPEKYRFLGYYQYRKSQDDFTRNFRLEAQRLHKCLEYLVENGSDLKKRKAQNLLDVFEKHRNKNVDIDRFWNEVECESLDIDHAKEKSQLKLDQLKIARVMAKGTKEGVENIMKNVNKELDESVTDNDSKSYSLRKRPRVDYNENRISKRQEQDEYTSPTPSSPKVHSLPMDNPSTSNPFIEEEGEDYPIIINDIPDELSFKDEDSIDDLKIREINVSRLFRQYQNESIKIAKTGGLFVESNVHEILSLSSIFLLNSGSHSKTMIDIFSSSLLDDIYQQANPPQQIELYTECELKLRKVIKKAIKESRSSATKFLLTELTNDQMLNENFGSMILECLKKLPTAKIKNEPSETTLITNYLDHIMREMLHDPDKHIVEWPNTEINESKAKKLQGIRSKQPDFTVSIIHQLQLNGVIFVGEVSPPSEKNNVYKNCNDLIRVGVFMKDCLDSSIELGADIKILGFQCVDYTVEFYMMDLVQGMYIMINIGKVTIPASLREVSNFVDDLEILLAIRKVFQESFNIFFDKLCNPSSSSTKMKFKRDTLGTPKFRKLVNKTHNCHRSCPFWFGRF
;
A
#
# COMPACT_ATOMS: atom_id res chain seq x y z
N MET A 1 32.20 -10.48 -10.94
CA MET A 1 32.32 -11.51 -12.00
C MET A 1 32.22 -12.88 -11.37
N GLU A 2 31.00 -13.37 -11.16
CA GLU A 2 30.78 -14.80 -10.91
C GLU A 2 30.39 -15.44 -12.25
N LYS A 3 31.17 -16.45 -12.65
CA LYS A 3 30.86 -17.34 -13.76
C LYS A 3 29.49 -17.96 -13.50
N TYR A 4 28.52 -17.77 -14.40
CA TYR A 4 27.29 -18.55 -14.38
C TYR A 4 27.65 -20.04 -14.53
N PRO A 5 27.39 -20.89 -13.52
CA PRO A 5 27.57 -22.32 -13.70
C PRO A 5 26.39 -22.83 -14.54
N LEU A 6 26.69 -23.46 -15.66
CA LEU A 6 25.74 -24.28 -16.40
C LEU A 6 25.09 -25.27 -15.41
N ASP A 7 23.77 -25.36 -15.36
CA ASP A 7 23.10 -26.29 -14.45
C ASP A 7 23.52 -27.74 -14.77
N GLU A 8 23.81 -28.52 -13.72
CA GLU A 8 24.35 -29.89 -13.80
C GLU A 8 23.46 -30.84 -14.62
N TYR A 9 22.17 -30.51 -14.78
CA TYR A 9 21.26 -31.18 -15.72
C TYR A 9 21.87 -31.33 -17.12
N PHE A 10 22.50 -30.28 -17.63
CA PHE A 10 23.08 -30.27 -18.97
C PHE A 10 24.48 -30.91 -19.05
N GLU A 11 25.07 -31.21 -17.90
CA GLU A 11 26.32 -31.97 -17.80
C GLU A 11 26.05 -33.47 -17.68
N THR A 12 25.03 -33.85 -16.91
CA THR A 12 24.68 -35.24 -16.60
C THR A 12 23.66 -35.87 -17.56
N THR A 13 22.87 -35.06 -18.27
CA THR A 13 21.90 -35.54 -19.27
C THR A 13 22.52 -35.54 -20.66
N THR A 14 22.31 -36.62 -21.43
CA THR A 14 22.78 -36.66 -22.82
C THR A 14 21.98 -35.68 -23.69
N PRO A 15 22.60 -34.99 -24.67
CA PRO A 15 21.93 -33.90 -25.41
C PRO A 15 20.64 -34.31 -26.14
N GLU A 16 20.51 -35.57 -26.52
CA GLU A 16 19.31 -36.13 -27.16
C GLU A 16 18.09 -36.12 -26.23
N LYS A 17 18.34 -36.17 -24.93
CA LYS A 17 17.33 -36.23 -23.86
C LYS A 17 16.96 -34.87 -23.29
N TYR A 18 17.58 -33.77 -23.74
CA TYR A 18 17.21 -32.43 -23.30
C TYR A 18 15.74 -32.14 -23.64
N ARG A 19 14.93 -31.89 -22.62
CA ARG A 19 13.51 -31.56 -22.72
C ARG A 19 13.16 -30.58 -21.60
N PHE A 20 12.29 -29.62 -21.87
CA PHE A 20 11.85 -28.64 -20.86
C PHE A 20 11.32 -29.31 -19.58
N LEU A 21 10.44 -30.30 -19.72
CA LEU A 21 9.89 -31.03 -18.57
C LEU A 21 10.99 -31.75 -17.77
N GLY A 22 11.96 -32.36 -18.45
CA GLY A 22 13.07 -33.04 -17.79
C GLY A 22 13.96 -32.09 -17.00
N TYR A 23 14.20 -30.89 -17.53
CA TYR A 23 14.92 -29.84 -16.81
C TYR A 23 14.14 -29.36 -15.57
N TYR A 24 12.84 -29.08 -15.68
CA TYR A 24 12.06 -28.62 -14.53
C TYR A 24 11.91 -29.69 -13.44
N GLN A 25 11.81 -30.97 -13.84
CA GLN A 25 11.85 -32.08 -12.89
C GLN A 25 13.18 -32.17 -12.15
N TYR A 26 14.30 -31.97 -12.85
CA TYR A 26 15.62 -31.86 -12.21
C TYR A 26 15.69 -30.65 -11.27
N ARG A 27 15.18 -29.49 -11.67
CA ARG A 27 15.19 -28.28 -10.85
C ARG A 27 14.35 -28.45 -9.59
N LYS A 28 13.19 -29.12 -9.66
CA LYS A 28 12.35 -29.41 -8.47
C LYS A 28 13.06 -30.25 -7.40
N SER A 29 14.11 -31.00 -7.74
CA SER A 29 14.90 -31.76 -6.77
C SER A 29 16.10 -30.98 -6.18
N GLN A 30 16.31 -29.72 -6.57
CA GLN A 30 17.39 -28.88 -6.05
C GLN A 30 16.91 -28.02 -4.87
N ASP A 31 17.80 -27.76 -3.91
CA ASP A 31 17.49 -26.98 -2.71
C ASP A 31 17.17 -25.51 -3.01
N ASP A 32 17.74 -24.97 -4.09
CA ASP A 32 17.53 -23.59 -4.55
C ASP A 32 16.35 -23.44 -5.53
N PHE A 33 15.46 -24.43 -5.59
CA PHE A 33 14.29 -24.37 -6.48
C PHE A 33 13.32 -23.27 -6.06
N THR A 34 13.13 -22.29 -6.93
CA THR A 34 12.36 -21.07 -6.63
C THR A 34 10.85 -21.29 -6.59
N ARG A 35 10.36 -22.45 -7.06
CA ARG A 35 8.92 -22.78 -7.25
C ARG A 35 8.16 -21.72 -8.06
N ASN A 36 8.89 -20.89 -8.81
CA ASN A 36 8.35 -19.84 -9.64
C ASN A 36 8.70 -20.15 -11.09
N PHE A 37 7.67 -20.47 -11.90
CA PHE A 37 7.87 -20.85 -13.30
C PHE A 37 8.74 -19.86 -14.06
N ARG A 38 8.55 -18.56 -13.84
CA ARG A 38 9.26 -17.51 -14.58
C ARG A 38 10.75 -17.49 -14.24
N LEU A 39 11.11 -17.62 -12.97
CA LEU A 39 12.52 -17.62 -12.55
C LEU A 39 13.24 -18.88 -13.04
N GLU A 40 12.61 -20.04 -12.92
CA GLU A 40 13.18 -21.29 -13.42
C GLU A 40 13.27 -21.31 -14.96
N ALA A 41 12.31 -20.72 -15.66
CA ALA A 41 12.36 -20.54 -17.11
C ALA A 41 13.49 -19.59 -17.53
N GLN A 42 13.70 -18.49 -16.81
CA GLN A 42 14.81 -17.56 -17.08
C GLN A 42 16.17 -18.26 -16.88
N ARG A 43 16.31 -19.07 -15.83
CA ARG A 43 17.51 -19.88 -15.61
C ARG A 43 17.74 -20.89 -16.73
N LEU A 44 16.68 -21.56 -17.18
CA LEU A 44 16.72 -22.46 -18.33
C LEU A 44 17.18 -21.74 -19.60
N HIS A 45 16.60 -20.58 -19.90
CA HIS A 45 16.95 -19.78 -21.08
C HIS A 45 18.44 -19.46 -21.10
N LYS A 46 18.98 -18.96 -19.98
CA LYS A 46 20.41 -18.64 -19.84
C LYS A 46 21.30 -19.86 -20.01
N CYS A 47 20.92 -21.02 -19.46
CA CYS A 47 21.66 -22.27 -19.66
C CYS A 47 21.68 -22.68 -21.14
N LEU A 48 20.56 -22.52 -21.85
CA LEU A 48 20.48 -22.84 -23.27
C LEU A 48 21.31 -21.87 -24.13
N GLU A 49 21.27 -20.57 -23.86
CA GLU A 49 22.11 -19.57 -24.55
C GLU A 49 23.60 -19.89 -24.36
N TYR A 50 24.02 -20.16 -23.12
CA TYR A 50 25.39 -20.55 -22.83
C TYR A 50 25.82 -21.82 -23.58
N LEU A 51 24.94 -22.82 -23.69
CA LEU A 51 25.21 -24.05 -24.45
C LEU A 51 25.30 -23.82 -25.96
N VAL A 52 24.54 -22.88 -26.52
CA VAL A 52 24.62 -22.50 -27.93
C VAL A 52 25.96 -21.81 -28.24
N GLU A 53 26.46 -20.99 -27.32
CA GLU A 53 27.73 -20.29 -27.48
C GLU A 53 28.94 -21.23 -27.25
N ASN A 54 28.90 -22.03 -26.18
CA ASN A 54 30.07 -22.71 -25.62
C ASN A 54 30.01 -24.25 -25.65
N GLY A 55 28.89 -24.85 -26.07
CA GLY A 55 28.71 -26.31 -26.08
C GLY A 55 29.47 -27.04 -27.20
N SER A 56 29.52 -28.38 -27.13
CA SER A 56 29.93 -29.21 -28.28
C SER A 56 28.90 -29.12 -29.41
N ASP A 57 29.26 -29.45 -30.65
CA ASP A 57 28.38 -29.31 -31.84
C ASP A 57 26.99 -29.93 -31.64
N LEU A 58 26.91 -31.05 -30.92
CA LEU A 58 25.67 -31.74 -30.61
C LEU A 58 24.86 -31.04 -29.52
N LYS A 59 25.52 -30.53 -28.47
CA LYS A 59 24.89 -29.72 -27.41
C LYS A 59 24.35 -28.41 -27.96
N LYS A 60 25.14 -27.72 -28.80
CA LYS A 60 24.75 -26.47 -29.49
C LYS A 60 23.47 -26.69 -30.31
N ARG A 61 23.46 -27.70 -31.17
CA ARG A 61 22.29 -28.00 -32.01
C ARG A 61 21.05 -28.32 -31.17
N LYS A 62 21.19 -29.09 -30.09
CA LYS A 62 20.04 -29.47 -29.24
C LYS A 62 19.55 -28.31 -28.36
N ALA A 63 20.45 -27.47 -27.86
CA ALA A 63 20.08 -26.27 -27.12
C ALA A 63 19.38 -25.25 -28.02
N GLN A 64 19.87 -25.04 -29.25
CA GLN A 64 19.22 -24.15 -30.23
C GLN A 64 17.80 -24.61 -30.56
N ASN A 65 17.61 -25.92 -30.80
CA ASN A 65 16.27 -26.46 -31.05
C ASN A 65 15.30 -26.21 -29.89
N LEU A 66 15.78 -26.19 -28.64
CA LEU A 66 14.95 -25.86 -27.48
C LEU A 66 14.69 -24.36 -27.36
N LEU A 67 15.66 -23.50 -27.71
CA LEU A 67 15.46 -22.04 -27.76
C LEU A 67 14.41 -21.66 -28.82
N ASP A 68 14.48 -22.28 -30.00
CA ASP A 68 13.56 -22.00 -31.11
C ASP A 68 12.08 -22.26 -30.74
N VAL A 69 11.83 -23.19 -29.81
CA VAL A 69 10.49 -23.53 -29.32
C VAL A 69 10.25 -23.08 -27.87
N PHE A 70 11.11 -22.21 -27.33
CA PHE A 70 11.04 -21.75 -25.94
C PHE A 70 9.85 -20.83 -25.68
N GLU A 71 9.46 -20.03 -26.67
CA GLU A 71 8.39 -19.05 -26.48
C GLU A 71 7.06 -19.76 -26.17
N LYS A 72 6.44 -19.39 -25.04
CA LYS A 72 5.16 -19.96 -24.55
C LYS A 72 5.21 -21.49 -24.37
N HIS A 73 6.38 -22.06 -24.06
CA HIS A 73 6.56 -23.51 -23.96
C HIS A 73 5.70 -24.18 -22.88
N ARG A 74 5.32 -23.48 -21.80
CA ARG A 74 4.33 -23.98 -20.81
C ARG A 74 2.95 -24.12 -21.45
N ASN A 75 2.44 -23.07 -22.10
CA ASN A 75 1.13 -23.08 -22.75
C ASN A 75 1.04 -24.06 -23.93
N LYS A 76 2.15 -24.27 -24.63
CA LYS A 76 2.24 -25.19 -25.78
C LYS A 76 2.45 -26.65 -25.37
N ASN A 77 2.72 -26.94 -24.09
CA ASN A 77 3.02 -28.28 -23.62
C ASN A 77 2.22 -28.62 -22.35
N VAL A 78 1.20 -29.44 -22.53
CA VAL A 78 0.25 -29.85 -21.47
C VAL A 78 0.95 -30.52 -20.28
N ASP A 79 2.05 -31.23 -20.49
CA ASP A 79 2.76 -31.91 -19.40
C ASP A 79 3.58 -30.93 -18.56
N ILE A 80 4.11 -29.87 -19.18
CA ILE A 80 4.78 -28.77 -18.46
C ILE A 80 3.76 -27.96 -17.67
N ASP A 81 2.62 -27.65 -18.28
CA ASP A 81 1.56 -26.92 -17.58
C ASP A 81 1.04 -27.70 -16.37
N ARG A 82 0.77 -29.00 -16.53
CA ARG A 82 0.36 -29.87 -15.43
C ARG A 82 1.38 -29.92 -14.30
N PHE A 83 2.65 -30.11 -14.62
CA PHE A 83 3.74 -30.11 -13.65
C PHE A 83 3.79 -28.80 -12.85
N TRP A 84 3.68 -27.66 -13.52
CA TRP A 84 3.73 -26.36 -12.85
C TRP A 84 2.47 -26.05 -12.04
N ASN A 85 1.30 -26.49 -12.49
CA ASN A 85 0.08 -26.39 -11.70
C ASN A 85 0.19 -27.22 -10.40
N GLU A 86 0.81 -28.40 -10.44
CA GLU A 86 1.09 -29.21 -9.24
C GLU A 86 2.07 -28.50 -8.28
N VAL A 87 3.17 -27.94 -8.80
CA VAL A 87 4.16 -27.19 -8.00
C VAL A 87 3.55 -25.94 -7.36
N GLU A 88 2.75 -25.20 -8.11
CA GLU A 88 2.09 -23.98 -7.64
C GLU A 88 1.02 -24.31 -6.58
N CYS A 89 0.25 -25.39 -6.76
CA CYS A 89 -0.66 -25.90 -5.74
C CYS A 89 0.06 -26.33 -4.45
N GLU A 90 1.16 -27.08 -4.55
CA GLU A 90 1.99 -27.46 -3.38
C GLU A 90 2.55 -26.23 -2.65
N SER A 91 2.89 -25.16 -3.38
CA SER A 91 3.34 -23.90 -2.78
C SER A 91 2.22 -23.21 -1.99
N LEU A 92 1.01 -23.16 -2.54
CA LEU A 92 -0.15 -22.58 -1.88
C LEU A 92 -0.51 -23.31 -0.59
N ASP A 93 -0.43 -24.64 -0.58
CA ASP A 93 -0.67 -25.45 0.63
C ASP A 93 0.37 -25.16 1.73
N ILE A 94 1.64 -24.96 1.34
CA ILE A 94 2.73 -24.61 2.27
C ILE A 94 2.54 -23.18 2.82
N ASP A 95 2.15 -22.23 1.99
CA ASP A 95 1.88 -20.86 2.42
C ASP A 95 0.67 -20.80 3.36
N HIS A 96 -0.40 -21.55 3.06
CA HIS A 96 -1.55 -21.68 3.94
C HIS A 96 -1.19 -22.33 5.29
N ALA A 97 -0.29 -23.33 5.29
CA ALA A 97 0.22 -23.92 6.53
C ALA A 97 1.08 -22.95 7.35
N LYS A 98 1.89 -22.10 6.69
CA LYS A 98 2.66 -21.03 7.34
C LYS A 98 1.75 -19.98 7.93
N GLU A 99 0.76 -19.49 7.18
CA GLU A 99 -0.23 -18.52 7.67
C GLU A 99 -1.01 -19.07 8.87
N LYS A 100 -1.45 -20.34 8.81
CA LYS A 100 -2.11 -21.01 9.94
C LYS A 100 -1.22 -21.12 11.18
N SER A 101 0.08 -21.34 10.97
CA SER A 101 1.07 -21.37 12.07
C SER A 101 1.33 -19.98 12.65
N GLN A 102 1.37 -18.96 11.81
CA GLN A 102 1.52 -17.56 12.20
C GLN A 102 0.31 -17.06 12.99
N LEU A 103 -0.90 -17.37 12.52
CA LEU A 103 -2.16 -17.10 13.23
C LEU A 103 -2.16 -17.71 14.63
N LYS A 104 -1.72 -18.98 14.77
CA LYS A 104 -1.57 -19.62 16.09
C LYS A 104 -0.56 -18.90 16.99
N LEU A 105 0.55 -18.43 16.43
CA LEU A 105 1.57 -17.69 17.17
C LEU A 105 1.04 -16.33 17.65
N ASP A 106 0.26 -15.64 16.82
CA ASP A 106 -0.30 -14.34 17.16
C ASP A 106 -1.45 -14.47 18.17
N GLN A 107 -2.27 -15.52 18.08
CA GLN A 107 -3.22 -15.89 19.12
C GLN A 107 -2.54 -16.16 20.47
N LEU A 108 -1.40 -16.86 20.48
CA LEU A 108 -0.57 -17.10 21.68
C LEU A 108 -0.06 -15.78 22.29
N LYS A 109 0.37 -14.83 21.45
CA LYS A 109 0.81 -13.50 21.91
C LYS A 109 -0.35 -12.73 22.54
N ILE A 110 -1.52 -12.71 21.89
CA ILE A 110 -2.72 -12.01 22.38
C ILE A 110 -3.18 -12.62 23.71
N ALA A 111 -3.27 -13.96 23.79
CA ALA A 111 -3.64 -14.65 25.03
C ALA A 111 -2.66 -14.34 26.16
N ARG A 112 -1.35 -14.25 25.89
CA ARG A 112 -0.34 -13.88 26.88
C ARG A 112 -0.50 -12.45 27.40
N VAL A 113 -0.89 -11.50 26.54
CA VAL A 113 -1.19 -10.11 26.93
C VAL A 113 -2.45 -10.06 27.80
N MET A 114 -3.51 -10.76 27.38
CA MET A 114 -4.80 -10.80 28.09
C MET A 114 -4.69 -11.48 29.46
N ALA A 115 -3.89 -12.54 29.58
CA ALA A 115 -3.67 -13.27 30.83
C ALA A 115 -2.55 -12.69 31.72
N LYS A 116 -2.03 -11.49 31.41
CA LYS A 116 -0.89 -10.85 32.09
C LYS A 116 0.31 -11.79 32.29
N GLY A 117 0.57 -12.69 31.35
CA GLY A 117 1.69 -13.64 31.38
C GLY A 117 1.51 -14.88 32.27
N THR A 118 0.35 -15.10 32.90
CA THR A 118 0.10 -16.31 33.71
C THR A 118 -0.15 -17.54 32.83
N LYS A 119 0.59 -18.64 33.04
CA LYS A 119 0.49 -19.85 32.21
C LYS A 119 -0.92 -20.47 32.22
N GLU A 120 -1.56 -20.55 33.39
CA GLU A 120 -2.91 -21.11 33.54
C GLU A 120 -3.98 -20.25 32.85
N GLY A 121 -3.84 -18.91 32.88
CA GLY A 121 -4.76 -18.00 32.18
C GLY A 121 -4.66 -18.13 30.66
N VAL A 122 -3.46 -18.31 30.11
CA VAL A 122 -3.24 -18.54 28.68
C VAL A 122 -3.83 -19.89 28.24
N GLU A 123 -3.65 -20.96 29.02
CA GLU A 123 -4.17 -22.29 28.70
C GLU A 123 -5.70 -22.35 28.72
N ASN A 124 -6.37 -21.68 29.67
CA ASN A 124 -7.83 -21.63 29.72
C ASN A 124 -8.45 -20.86 28.55
N ILE A 125 -7.85 -19.73 28.15
CA ILE A 125 -8.32 -18.95 26.99
C ILE A 125 -8.13 -19.76 25.70
N MET A 126 -6.98 -20.41 25.53
CA MET A 126 -6.69 -21.23 24.35
C MET A 126 -7.61 -22.45 24.22
N LYS A 127 -8.03 -23.08 25.32
CA LYS A 127 -9.01 -24.19 25.28
C LYS A 127 -10.38 -23.74 24.79
N ASN A 128 -10.83 -22.54 25.16
CA ASN A 128 -12.14 -22.01 24.74
C ASN A 128 -12.12 -21.60 23.27
N VAL A 129 -11.05 -20.95 22.80
CA VAL A 129 -10.90 -20.51 21.40
C VAL A 129 -10.80 -21.70 20.44
N ASN A 130 -10.07 -22.75 20.79
CA ASN A 130 -10.01 -23.96 19.94
C ASN A 130 -11.36 -24.69 19.85
N LYS A 131 -12.19 -24.62 20.90
CA LYS A 131 -13.53 -25.22 20.90
C LYS A 131 -14.50 -24.48 19.98
N GLU A 132 -14.48 -23.15 19.98
CA GLU A 132 -15.31 -22.32 19.07
C GLU A 132 -14.89 -22.49 17.60
N LEU A 133 -13.61 -22.74 17.33
CA LEU A 133 -13.11 -23.01 15.97
C LEU A 133 -13.51 -24.39 15.44
N ASP A 134 -13.44 -25.44 16.25
CA ASP A 134 -13.86 -26.79 15.83
C ASP A 134 -15.38 -26.87 15.59
N GLU A 135 -16.19 -26.08 16.31
CA GLU A 135 -17.64 -25.95 16.10
C GLU A 135 -17.98 -25.15 14.82
N SER A 136 -17.09 -24.26 14.36
CA SER A 136 -17.27 -23.46 13.13
C SER A 136 -16.94 -24.20 11.82
N VAL A 137 -16.25 -25.34 11.89
CA VAL A 137 -15.83 -26.14 10.72
C VAL A 137 -16.88 -27.17 10.30
N THR A 138 -17.86 -27.47 11.16
CA THR A 138 -18.91 -28.47 10.89
C THR A 138 -20.09 -27.95 10.05
N ASP A 139 -20.20 -26.65 9.80
CA ASP A 139 -21.38 -26.02 9.17
C ASP A 139 -21.21 -25.64 7.68
N ASN A 140 -20.15 -26.09 6.99
CA ASN A 140 -20.06 -25.94 5.54
C ASN A 140 -19.77 -27.26 4.81
N ASP A 141 -20.65 -27.54 3.86
CA ASP A 141 -20.85 -28.79 3.15
C ASP A 141 -19.61 -29.48 2.55
N SER A 142 -19.47 -30.75 2.92
CA SER A 142 -19.28 -31.91 2.06
C SER A 142 -18.73 -31.70 0.62
N LYS A 143 -17.42 -31.92 0.45
CA LYS A 143 -16.85 -32.63 -0.73
C LYS A 143 -15.53 -33.31 -0.36
N SER A 144 -15.66 -34.57 0.06
CA SER A 144 -14.55 -35.49 0.31
C SER A 144 -13.84 -35.84 -1.00
N TYR A 145 -12.56 -35.49 -1.12
CA TYR A 145 -11.60 -36.29 -1.88
C TYR A 145 -10.62 -36.94 -0.91
N SER A 146 -10.59 -38.27 -0.99
CA SER A 146 -10.02 -39.17 0.00
C SER A 146 -8.49 -39.05 0.08
N LEU A 147 -7.98 -38.66 1.25
CA LEU A 147 -6.55 -38.72 1.57
C LEU A 147 -6.09 -40.19 1.63
N ARG A 148 -5.22 -40.59 0.69
CA ARG A 148 -4.42 -41.82 0.83
C ARG A 148 -3.40 -41.61 1.96
N LYS A 149 -3.60 -42.30 3.08
CA LYS A 149 -2.59 -42.46 4.14
C LYS A 149 -1.33 -43.10 3.58
N ARG A 150 -0.16 -42.52 3.88
CA ARG A 150 1.13 -43.21 3.91
C ARG A 150 1.78 -43.05 5.28
N PRO A 151 2.65 -43.99 5.68
CA PRO A 151 2.78 -44.43 7.07
C PRO A 151 3.67 -43.52 7.92
N ARG A 152 3.39 -43.53 9.24
CA ARG A 152 4.27 -43.00 10.27
C ARG A 152 5.61 -43.75 10.25
N VAL A 153 6.71 -43.02 10.26
CA VAL A 153 8.02 -43.55 10.68
C VAL A 153 8.16 -43.22 12.17
N ASP A 154 8.09 -44.26 12.98
CA ASP A 154 8.45 -44.25 14.40
C ASP A 154 9.96 -44.03 14.56
N TYR A 155 10.34 -43.17 15.50
CA TYR A 155 11.57 -43.35 16.24
C TYR A 155 11.21 -43.38 17.72
N ASN A 156 11.21 -44.59 18.26
CA ASN A 156 10.89 -44.89 19.64
C ASN A 156 12.11 -44.60 20.54
N GLU A 157 11.78 -44.15 21.75
CA GLU A 157 12.43 -44.48 23.03
C GLU A 157 13.92 -44.19 23.23
N ASN A 158 14.19 -43.29 24.21
CA ASN A 158 14.77 -43.79 25.46
C ASN A 158 14.66 -42.80 26.65
N ARG A 159 14.29 -43.39 27.80
CA ARG A 159 14.46 -42.94 29.21
C ARG A 159 13.35 -42.15 29.91
N ILE A 160 12.31 -42.88 30.29
CA ILE A 160 11.92 -43.25 31.68
C ILE A 160 12.34 -42.30 32.82
N SER A 161 11.32 -41.63 33.37
CA SER A 161 10.88 -41.52 34.78
C SER A 161 11.84 -41.10 35.90
N LYS A 162 11.48 -40.01 36.61
CA LYS A 162 10.91 -40.07 37.98
C LYS A 162 10.44 -38.69 38.48
N ARG A 163 9.25 -38.69 39.09
CA ARG A 163 8.66 -37.63 39.93
C ARG A 163 9.37 -37.54 41.27
N GLN A 164 9.39 -36.35 41.87
CA GLN A 164 9.20 -35.99 43.31
C GLN A 164 9.85 -34.61 43.53
N GLU A 165 9.09 -33.54 43.77
CA GLU A 165 8.49 -33.08 45.04
C GLU A 165 9.33 -31.99 45.72
N GLN A 166 8.61 -30.99 46.23
CA GLN A 166 8.93 -30.03 47.31
C GLN A 166 9.44 -28.62 47.01
N ASP A 167 8.72 -27.72 47.68
CA ASP A 167 8.78 -26.27 47.82
C ASP A 167 10.08 -25.77 48.47
N GLU A 168 10.48 -24.52 48.18
CA GLU A 168 10.57 -23.42 49.16
C GLU A 168 11.25 -22.15 48.60
N TYR A 169 10.81 -21.01 49.11
CA TYR A 169 11.27 -19.65 48.85
C TYR A 169 12.73 -19.38 49.26
N THR A 170 13.50 -18.60 48.47
CA THR A 170 14.29 -17.43 48.94
C THR A 170 15.04 -16.69 47.81
N SER A 171 15.09 -15.36 47.89
CA SER A 171 16.11 -14.46 47.29
C SER A 171 17.09 -14.01 48.41
N PRO A 172 18.31 -13.43 48.22
CA PRO A 172 18.82 -12.64 47.07
C PRO A 172 20.33 -12.87 46.67
N THR A 173 20.79 -12.08 45.68
CA THR A 173 22.12 -11.81 45.05
C THR A 173 23.37 -11.69 45.97
N PRO A 174 24.63 -11.40 45.51
CA PRO A 174 25.28 -11.46 44.17
C PRO A 174 26.70 -12.10 44.16
N SER A 175 27.19 -12.60 43.03
CA SER A 175 28.65 -12.65 42.77
C SER A 175 28.97 -12.75 41.27
N SER A 176 29.87 -11.88 40.81
CA SER A 176 30.55 -11.97 39.51
C SER A 176 32.00 -12.39 39.77
N PRO A 177 32.66 -13.07 38.81
CA PRO A 177 33.65 -12.35 38.00
C PRO A 177 33.72 -12.76 36.50
N LYS A 178 33.79 -11.72 35.63
CA LYS A 178 34.72 -11.47 34.49
C LYS A 178 35.47 -12.70 33.89
N VAL A 179 35.57 -12.98 32.58
CA VAL A 179 35.90 -12.20 31.34
C VAL A 179 35.55 -13.16 30.15
N HIS A 180 34.88 -12.77 29.06
CA HIS A 180 35.48 -12.38 27.77
C HIS A 180 34.39 -11.99 26.77
N SER A 181 34.67 -10.92 26.04
CA SER A 181 33.90 -10.29 24.97
C SER A 181 33.79 -11.14 23.71
N LEU A 182 32.56 -11.31 23.19
CA LEU A 182 32.24 -11.62 21.79
C LEU A 182 31.13 -10.68 21.32
N PRO A 183 31.07 -10.33 20.01
CA PRO A 183 30.22 -9.27 19.49
C PRO A 183 28.73 -9.66 19.58
N MET A 184 27.89 -8.71 19.98
CA MET A 184 26.45 -8.78 19.73
C MET A 184 26.21 -8.51 18.24
N ASP A 185 26.25 -9.55 17.43
CA ASP A 185 25.54 -9.55 16.16
C ASP A 185 24.05 -9.63 16.49
N ASN A 186 23.38 -8.49 16.37
CA ASN A 186 21.92 -8.44 16.31
C ASN A 186 21.48 -9.35 15.15
N PRO A 187 20.57 -10.32 15.36
CA PRO A 187 19.89 -10.95 14.25
C PRO A 187 19.01 -9.87 13.62
N SER A 188 19.50 -9.34 12.49
CA SER A 188 18.70 -8.60 11.53
C SER A 188 17.39 -9.36 11.34
N THR A 189 16.27 -8.71 11.68
CA THR A 189 14.95 -9.11 11.22
C THR A 189 14.95 -8.99 9.69
N SER A 190 15.37 -10.06 9.03
CA SER A 190 15.26 -10.24 7.58
C SER A 190 13.77 -10.34 7.26
N ASN A 191 13.20 -9.22 6.81
CA ASN A 191 11.87 -9.17 6.27
C ASN A 191 11.86 -10.00 4.97
N PRO A 192 11.04 -11.05 4.82
CA PRO A 192 11.10 -11.97 3.67
C PRO A 192 10.53 -11.38 2.37
N PHE A 193 10.49 -10.06 2.23
CA PHE A 193 9.90 -9.34 1.09
C PHE A 193 10.84 -8.32 0.43
N ILE A 194 12.15 -8.35 0.73
CA ILE A 194 13.13 -7.62 -0.07
C ILE A 194 13.54 -8.55 -1.21
N GLU A 195 13.01 -8.31 -2.42
CA GLU A 195 13.57 -8.89 -3.65
C GLU A 195 14.99 -8.33 -3.82
N GLU A 196 15.98 -9.21 -3.96
CA GLU A 196 17.40 -8.87 -4.13
C GLU A 196 17.63 -7.93 -5.32
N GLU A 197 18.57 -7.00 -5.14
CA GLU A 197 19.02 -6.01 -6.11
C GLU A 197 19.40 -6.66 -7.45
N GLY A 198 18.55 -6.46 -8.47
CA GLY A 198 18.85 -6.82 -9.86
C GLY A 198 19.37 -5.60 -10.62
N GLU A 199 20.55 -5.72 -11.22
CA GLU A 199 21.21 -4.69 -12.03
C GLU A 199 20.30 -4.09 -13.12
N ASP A 200 20.46 -2.77 -13.36
CA ASP A 200 19.77 -1.97 -14.37
C ASP A 200 20.07 -2.47 -15.81
N TYR A 201 19.18 -3.30 -16.36
CA TYR A 201 19.10 -3.53 -17.81
C TYR A 201 17.69 -3.23 -18.32
N PRO A 202 17.54 -2.59 -19.50
CA PRO A 202 16.24 -2.32 -20.10
C PRO A 202 15.56 -3.63 -20.49
N ILE A 203 14.52 -4.01 -19.75
CA ILE A 203 13.65 -5.14 -20.08
C ILE A 203 12.58 -4.63 -21.05
N ILE A 204 12.67 -5.01 -22.33
CA ILE A 204 11.60 -4.76 -23.30
C ILE A 204 10.41 -5.64 -22.91
N ILE A 205 9.27 -5.01 -22.62
CA ILE A 205 8.02 -5.70 -22.27
C ILE A 205 7.29 -6.07 -23.57
N ASN A 206 7.53 -7.28 -24.07
CA ASN A 206 6.94 -7.78 -25.32
C ASN A 206 5.47 -8.28 -25.21
N ASP A 207 4.85 -8.23 -24.03
CA ASP A 207 3.48 -8.74 -23.79
C ASP A 207 2.53 -7.64 -23.26
N ILE A 208 2.53 -6.49 -23.93
CA ILE A 208 1.47 -5.48 -23.74
C ILE A 208 0.29 -5.89 -24.61
N PRO A 209 -0.95 -5.96 -24.08
CA PRO A 209 -2.11 -6.26 -24.91
C PRO A 209 -2.15 -5.29 -26.09
N ASP A 210 -2.15 -5.82 -27.32
CA ASP A 210 -2.28 -5.04 -28.55
C ASP A 210 -3.58 -4.20 -28.59
N GLU A 211 -4.50 -4.46 -27.65
CA GLU A 211 -5.83 -3.85 -27.55
C GLU A 211 -5.90 -2.57 -26.70
N LEU A 212 -4.91 -2.25 -25.85
CA LEU A 212 -5.00 -1.05 -25.01
C LEU A 212 -4.55 0.18 -25.81
N SER A 213 -5.52 0.92 -26.36
CA SER A 213 -5.31 2.19 -27.06
C SER A 213 -6.47 3.15 -26.77
N PHE A 214 -6.16 4.44 -26.72
CA PHE A 214 -7.15 5.49 -26.48
C PHE A 214 -7.40 6.22 -27.79
N LYS A 215 -8.67 6.30 -28.21
CA LYS A 215 -9.03 6.93 -29.49
C LYS A 215 -8.69 8.42 -29.48
N ASP A 216 -7.85 8.83 -30.43
CA ASP A 216 -7.47 10.24 -30.61
C ASP A 216 -8.47 10.96 -31.52
N GLU A 217 -9.74 10.97 -31.11
CA GLU A 217 -10.85 11.62 -31.81
C GLU A 217 -11.47 12.71 -30.92
N ASP A 218 -11.94 13.80 -31.52
CA ASP A 218 -12.69 14.82 -30.79
C ASP A 218 -14.11 14.30 -30.45
N SER A 219 -14.57 14.58 -29.23
CA SER A 219 -15.91 14.29 -28.76
C SER A 219 -16.65 15.58 -28.38
N ILE A 220 -17.98 15.57 -28.51
CA ILE A 220 -18.85 16.67 -28.06
C ILE A 220 -18.75 16.85 -26.54
N ASP A 221 -18.52 15.75 -25.83
CA ASP A 221 -18.41 15.69 -24.39
C ASP A 221 -16.97 16.01 -23.88
N ASP A 222 -16.03 16.40 -24.75
CA ASP A 222 -14.65 16.69 -24.35
C ASP A 222 -14.53 18.00 -23.56
N LEU A 223 -13.65 17.99 -22.56
CA LEU A 223 -13.23 19.19 -21.84
C LEU A 223 -12.35 20.06 -22.75
N LYS A 224 -12.80 21.29 -22.98
CA LYS A 224 -12.04 22.32 -23.67
C LYS A 224 -11.71 23.46 -22.71
N ILE A 225 -10.43 23.83 -22.66
CA ILE A 225 -9.95 25.00 -21.93
C ILE A 225 -9.44 26.00 -22.95
N ARG A 226 -10.06 27.18 -22.98
CA ARG A 226 -9.90 28.15 -24.07
C ARG A 226 -10.33 27.47 -25.39
N GLU A 227 -9.41 27.29 -26.33
CA GLU A 227 -9.64 26.57 -27.59
C GLU A 227 -8.93 25.20 -27.64
N ILE A 228 -8.34 24.76 -26.53
CA ILE A 228 -7.54 23.53 -26.47
C ILE A 228 -8.40 22.38 -25.93
N ASN A 229 -8.45 21.28 -26.68
CA ASN A 229 -9.12 20.05 -26.27
C ASN A 229 -8.23 19.26 -25.28
N VAL A 230 -8.46 19.48 -23.99
CA VAL A 230 -7.70 18.87 -22.90
C VAL A 230 -7.95 17.36 -22.84
N SER A 231 -9.19 16.92 -23.06
CA SER A 231 -9.53 15.49 -23.07
C SER A 231 -8.78 14.74 -24.19
N ARG A 232 -8.63 15.36 -25.37
CA ARG A 232 -7.82 14.80 -26.45
C ARG A 232 -6.34 14.72 -26.07
N LEU A 233 -5.77 15.79 -25.53
CA LEU A 233 -4.38 15.78 -25.04
C LEU A 233 -4.15 14.71 -23.98
N PHE A 234 -5.13 14.46 -23.10
CA PHE A 234 -5.04 13.39 -22.11
C PHE A 234 -5.04 12.00 -22.76
N ARG A 235 -5.89 11.76 -23.77
CA ARG A 235 -5.84 10.50 -24.54
C ARG A 235 -4.50 10.32 -25.27
N GLN A 236 -3.94 11.41 -25.81
CA GLN A 236 -2.59 11.40 -26.39
C GLN A 236 -1.54 11.03 -25.34
N TYR A 237 -1.60 11.63 -24.15
CA TYR A 237 -0.71 11.33 -23.03
C TYR A 237 -0.82 9.88 -22.53
N GLN A 238 -2.04 9.33 -22.48
CA GLN A 238 -2.26 7.91 -22.16
C GLN A 238 -1.62 6.98 -23.21
N ASN A 239 -1.75 7.34 -24.50
CA ASN A 239 -1.10 6.59 -25.58
C ASN A 239 0.44 6.68 -25.51
N GLU A 240 1.00 7.85 -25.18
CA GLU A 240 2.44 7.98 -24.92
C GLU A 240 2.88 7.14 -23.71
N SER A 241 2.08 7.10 -22.64
CA SER A 241 2.33 6.24 -21.48
C SER A 241 2.39 4.75 -21.86
N ILE A 242 1.53 4.29 -22.77
CA ILE A 242 1.57 2.93 -23.33
C ILE A 242 2.85 2.71 -24.15
N LYS A 243 3.28 3.69 -24.97
CA LYS A 243 4.52 3.59 -25.76
C LYS A 243 5.75 3.46 -24.87
N ILE A 244 5.81 4.23 -23.77
CA ILE A 244 6.87 4.13 -22.77
C ILE A 244 6.86 2.72 -22.16
N ALA A 245 5.69 2.22 -21.76
CA ALA A 245 5.53 0.87 -21.23
C ALA A 245 6.03 -0.21 -22.20
N LYS A 246 5.77 -0.07 -23.51
CA LYS A 246 6.20 -1.01 -24.58
C LYS A 246 7.71 -1.01 -24.79
N THR A 247 8.39 0.10 -24.53
CA THR A 247 9.81 0.25 -24.87
C THR A 247 10.73 -0.26 -23.75
N GLY A 248 10.37 -0.04 -22.48
CA GLY A 248 11.20 -0.45 -21.33
C GLY A 248 10.45 -0.70 -20.03
N GLY A 249 9.11 -0.65 -20.07
CA GLY A 249 8.26 -0.65 -18.89
C GLY A 249 8.18 0.70 -18.19
N LEU A 250 7.09 0.90 -17.44
CA LEU A 250 6.91 2.06 -16.57
C LEU A 250 7.57 1.79 -15.21
N PHE A 251 8.49 2.62 -14.78
CA PHE A 251 9.10 2.51 -13.45
C PHE A 251 8.24 3.26 -12.44
N VAL A 252 7.94 2.62 -11.30
CA VAL A 252 7.09 3.24 -10.26
C VAL A 252 7.68 4.56 -9.76
N GLU A 253 8.99 4.63 -9.60
CA GLU A 253 9.70 5.81 -9.10
C GLU A 253 9.63 7.00 -10.08
N SER A 254 9.68 6.71 -11.38
CA SER A 254 9.84 7.73 -12.43
C SER A 254 8.55 8.06 -13.18
N ASN A 255 7.58 7.15 -13.17
CA ASN A 255 6.42 7.19 -14.08
C ASN A 255 5.06 7.16 -13.36
N VAL A 256 4.96 7.67 -12.13
CA VAL A 256 3.69 7.73 -11.38
C VAL A 256 2.57 8.39 -12.18
N HIS A 257 2.84 9.52 -12.85
CA HIS A 257 1.84 10.25 -13.63
C HIS A 257 1.34 9.40 -14.80
N GLU A 258 2.26 8.78 -15.54
CA GLU A 258 1.95 7.90 -16.67
C GLU A 258 1.18 6.67 -16.18
N ILE A 259 1.59 6.06 -15.08
CA ILE A 259 0.91 4.90 -14.46
C ILE A 259 -0.53 5.25 -14.07
N LEU A 260 -0.75 6.37 -13.38
CA LEU A 260 -2.08 6.83 -12.98
C LEU A 260 -2.96 7.16 -14.21
N SER A 261 -2.36 7.74 -15.26
CA SER A 261 -3.08 8.08 -16.49
C SER A 261 -3.75 6.87 -17.14
N LEU A 262 -3.15 5.68 -17.03
CA LEU A 262 -3.71 4.44 -17.58
C LEU A 262 -4.97 3.97 -16.86
N SER A 263 -5.25 4.49 -15.66
CA SER A 263 -6.53 4.34 -14.95
C SER A 263 -7.43 5.56 -15.10
N SER A 264 -7.19 6.39 -16.11
CA SER A 264 -7.87 7.67 -16.37
C SER A 264 -7.69 8.72 -15.27
N ILE A 265 -6.69 8.57 -14.40
CA ILE A 265 -6.38 9.53 -13.34
C ILE A 265 -5.38 10.56 -13.87
N PHE A 266 -5.77 11.83 -13.85
CA PHE A 266 -4.94 12.95 -14.25
C PHE A 266 -4.43 13.67 -13.01
N LEU A 267 -3.24 13.27 -12.55
CA LEU A 267 -2.59 13.86 -11.38
C LEU A 267 -1.93 15.21 -11.74
N LEU A 268 -2.31 16.26 -11.02
CA LEU A 268 -1.73 17.58 -11.10
C LEU A 268 -1.07 17.92 -9.77
N ASN A 269 0.25 18.10 -9.81
CA ASN A 269 1.05 18.52 -8.66
C ASN A 269 1.94 19.68 -9.09
N SER A 270 1.58 20.88 -8.65
CA SER A 270 2.23 22.13 -9.05
C SER A 270 3.75 22.04 -8.88
N GLY A 271 4.48 22.34 -9.96
CA GLY A 271 5.94 22.27 -9.96
C GLY A 271 6.56 20.86 -10.00
N SER A 272 5.75 19.79 -10.04
CA SER A 272 6.21 18.39 -9.94
C SER A 272 5.65 17.49 -11.05
N HIS A 273 5.38 18.04 -12.24
CA HIS A 273 4.87 17.27 -13.38
C HIS A 273 5.96 16.44 -14.09
N SER A 274 5.58 15.33 -14.73
CA SER A 274 6.52 14.58 -15.57
C SER A 274 6.90 15.36 -16.82
N LYS A 275 8.10 15.09 -17.36
CA LYS A 275 8.55 15.73 -18.61
C LYS A 275 7.58 15.46 -19.76
N THR A 276 7.10 14.23 -19.90
CA THR A 276 6.11 13.84 -20.92
C THR A 276 4.83 14.64 -20.79
N MET A 277 4.34 14.87 -19.56
CA MET A 277 3.16 15.69 -19.32
C MET A 277 3.39 17.15 -19.72
N ILE A 278 4.54 17.72 -19.38
CA ILE A 278 4.90 19.09 -19.78
C ILE A 278 5.01 19.21 -21.30
N ASP A 279 5.64 18.24 -21.98
CA ASP A 279 5.83 18.27 -23.43
C ASP A 279 4.50 18.23 -24.19
N ILE A 280 3.48 17.52 -23.66
CA ILE A 280 2.16 17.41 -24.29
C ILE A 280 1.23 18.57 -23.94
N PHE A 281 1.18 18.95 -22.66
CA PHE A 281 0.21 19.95 -22.20
C PHE A 281 0.78 21.37 -22.17
N SER A 282 2.08 21.54 -22.00
CA SER A 282 2.74 22.78 -21.52
C SER A 282 2.44 23.11 -20.07
N SER A 283 3.39 23.73 -19.36
CA SER A 283 3.21 24.18 -17.97
C SER A 283 2.04 25.15 -17.83
N SER A 284 1.88 26.10 -18.76
CA SER A 284 0.81 27.10 -18.70
C SER A 284 -0.58 26.49 -18.76
N LEU A 285 -0.79 25.44 -19.58
CA LEU A 285 -2.08 24.77 -19.66
C LEU A 285 -2.33 23.91 -18.42
N LEU A 286 -1.30 23.27 -17.86
CA LEU A 286 -1.43 22.51 -16.62
C LEU A 286 -1.87 23.41 -15.47
N ASP A 287 -1.34 24.64 -15.40
CA ASP A 287 -1.79 25.65 -14.44
C ASP A 287 -3.25 26.06 -14.69
N ASP A 288 -3.66 26.26 -15.95
CA ASP A 288 -5.06 26.54 -16.29
C ASP A 288 -6.00 25.39 -15.88
N ILE A 289 -5.61 24.13 -16.13
CA ILE A 289 -6.41 22.95 -15.73
C ILE A 289 -6.49 22.88 -14.21
N TYR A 290 -5.38 23.12 -13.50
CA TYR A 290 -5.36 23.16 -12.04
C TYR A 290 -6.35 24.20 -11.50
N GLN A 291 -6.36 25.42 -12.06
CA GLN A 291 -7.33 26.44 -11.65
C GLN A 291 -8.78 26.05 -11.96
N GLN A 292 -9.04 25.43 -13.11
CA GLN A 292 -10.38 24.95 -13.46
C GLN A 292 -10.87 23.77 -12.60
N ALA A 293 -9.96 22.98 -12.03
CA ALA A 293 -10.31 21.94 -11.06
C ALA A 293 -10.88 22.51 -9.75
N ASN A 294 -10.98 23.83 -9.62
CA ASN A 294 -11.51 24.56 -8.49
C ASN A 294 -10.84 24.11 -7.18
N PRO A 295 -9.52 24.34 -7.06
CA PRO A 295 -8.80 24.04 -5.83
C PRO A 295 -9.45 24.80 -4.66
N PRO A 296 -9.35 24.28 -3.44
CA PRO A 296 -9.89 24.96 -2.27
C PRO A 296 -9.36 26.40 -2.20
N GLN A 297 -10.27 27.36 -2.05
CA GLN A 297 -9.88 28.74 -1.81
C GLN A 297 -9.10 28.82 -0.50
N GLN A 298 -8.11 29.72 -0.44
CA GLN A 298 -7.36 29.97 0.78
C GLN A 298 -8.33 30.45 1.88
N ILE A 299 -8.37 29.70 2.99
CA ILE A 299 -9.15 30.06 4.17
C ILE A 299 -8.17 30.64 5.18
N GLU A 300 -8.33 31.90 5.52
CA GLU A 300 -7.51 32.54 6.54
C GLU A 300 -7.94 32.10 7.94
N LEU A 301 -6.96 31.79 8.78
CA LEU A 301 -7.20 31.60 10.20
C LEU A 301 -7.50 32.96 10.83
N TYR A 302 -8.58 33.05 11.61
CA TYR A 302 -8.89 34.30 12.29
C TYR A 302 -7.73 34.74 13.17
N THR A 303 -7.25 35.98 12.97
CA THR A 303 -6.08 36.52 13.66
C THR A 303 -6.20 36.44 15.18
N GLU A 304 -7.41 36.64 15.72
CA GLU A 304 -7.65 36.49 17.17
C GLU A 304 -7.45 35.04 17.64
N CYS A 305 -7.94 34.07 16.88
CA CYS A 305 -7.73 32.64 17.16
C CYS A 305 -6.24 32.31 17.08
N GLU A 306 -5.56 32.72 16.02
CA GLU A 306 -4.12 32.50 15.84
C GLU A 306 -3.30 33.03 17.03
N LEU A 307 -3.55 34.29 17.44
CA LEU A 307 -2.88 34.91 18.57
C LEU A 307 -3.15 34.16 19.88
N LYS A 308 -4.40 33.72 20.11
CA LYS A 308 -4.78 32.90 21.28
C LYS A 308 -4.03 31.57 21.27
N LEU A 309 -4.01 30.84 20.16
CA LEU A 309 -3.32 29.55 20.02
C LEU A 309 -1.81 29.70 20.28
N ARG A 310 -1.15 30.68 19.65
CA ARG A 310 0.28 30.95 19.87
C ARG A 310 0.58 31.34 21.32
N LYS A 311 -0.30 32.12 21.96
CA LYS A 311 -0.18 32.47 23.38
C LYS A 311 -0.24 31.22 24.26
N VAL A 312 -1.17 30.30 23.99
CA VAL A 312 -1.29 29.03 24.73
C VAL A 312 -0.01 28.20 24.57
N ILE A 313 0.51 28.05 23.35
CA ILE A 313 1.71 27.27 23.07
C ILE A 313 2.92 27.87 23.81
N LYS A 314 3.08 29.19 23.76
CA LYS A 314 4.13 29.91 24.50
C LYS A 314 4.04 29.67 26.01
N LYS A 315 2.83 29.71 26.57
CA LYS A 315 2.57 29.40 27.99
C LYS A 315 2.93 27.96 28.32
N ALA A 316 2.62 27.00 27.44
CA ALA A 316 2.94 25.60 27.64
C ALA A 316 4.46 25.33 27.68
N ILE A 317 5.23 26.05 26.85
CA ILE A 317 6.69 25.89 26.74
C ILE A 317 7.43 26.64 27.86
N LYS A 318 7.01 27.88 28.19
CA LYS A 318 7.77 28.77 29.09
C LYS A 318 7.34 28.69 30.55
N GLU A 319 6.08 28.35 30.81
CA GLU A 319 5.53 28.36 32.16
C GLU A 319 5.19 26.93 32.59
N SER A 320 4.01 26.45 32.21
CA SER A 320 3.51 25.15 32.64
C SER A 320 2.51 24.61 31.63
N ARG A 321 2.76 23.38 31.16
CA ARG A 321 1.83 22.63 30.30
C ARG A 321 0.45 22.53 30.93
N SER A 322 0.36 22.14 32.19
CA SER A 322 -0.93 22.00 32.89
C SER A 322 -1.69 23.33 32.96
N SER A 323 -0.98 24.44 33.20
CA SER A 323 -1.59 25.77 33.22
C SER A 323 -2.09 26.19 31.84
N ALA A 324 -1.33 25.91 30.77
CA ALA A 324 -1.74 26.19 29.39
C ALA A 324 -2.96 25.35 28.96
N THR A 325 -2.99 24.06 29.30
CA THR A 325 -4.13 23.17 29.03
C THR A 325 -5.40 23.68 29.70
N LYS A 326 -5.33 24.07 30.98
CA LYS A 326 -6.48 24.63 31.72
C LYS A 326 -6.95 25.94 31.08
N PHE A 327 -6.01 26.82 30.73
CA PHE A 327 -6.32 28.08 30.06
C PHE A 327 -7.06 27.84 28.73
N LEU A 328 -6.54 26.98 27.85
CA LEU A 328 -7.17 26.69 26.56
C LEU A 328 -8.56 26.06 26.73
N LEU A 329 -8.73 25.15 27.69
CA LEU A 329 -10.03 24.56 27.97
C LEU A 329 -11.08 25.60 28.38
N THR A 330 -10.68 26.58 29.20
CA THR A 330 -11.55 27.71 29.57
C THR A 330 -11.89 28.58 28.35
N GLU A 331 -10.92 28.90 27.50
CA GLU A 331 -11.16 29.67 26.27
C GLU A 331 -12.13 28.93 25.34
N LEU A 332 -11.90 27.64 25.10
CA LEU A 332 -12.76 26.80 24.23
C LEU A 332 -14.21 26.71 24.71
N THR A 333 -14.44 26.80 26.02
CA THR A 333 -15.80 26.79 26.59
C THR A 333 -16.54 28.11 26.33
N ASN A 334 -15.80 29.21 26.20
CA ASN A 334 -16.36 30.56 26.06
C ASN A 334 -16.32 31.11 24.62
N ASP A 335 -15.50 30.51 23.76
CA ASP A 335 -15.21 30.97 22.41
C ASP A 335 -15.45 29.85 21.39
N GLN A 336 -16.67 29.82 20.85
CA GLN A 336 -17.05 28.87 19.80
C GLN A 336 -16.20 29.04 18.54
N MET A 337 -15.79 30.26 18.20
CA MET A 337 -14.97 30.53 17.02
C MET A 337 -13.60 29.85 17.16
N LEU A 338 -12.98 29.91 18.34
CA LEU A 338 -11.72 29.21 18.62
C LEU A 338 -11.87 27.69 18.46
N ASN A 339 -13.01 27.13 18.89
CA ASN A 339 -13.27 25.70 18.72
C ASN A 339 -13.45 25.32 17.25
N GLU A 340 -14.20 26.12 16.48
CA GLU A 340 -14.35 25.95 15.04
C GLU A 340 -13.02 26.11 14.30
N ASN A 341 -12.03 26.81 14.86
CA ASN A 341 -10.71 27.03 14.29
C ASN A 341 -9.61 26.15 14.93
N PHE A 342 -9.94 24.87 15.16
CA PHE A 342 -9.02 23.83 15.62
C PHE A 342 -8.38 24.06 17.01
N GLY A 343 -9.00 24.85 17.88
CA GLY A 343 -8.51 24.98 19.25
C GLY A 343 -8.52 23.65 20.02
N SER A 344 -9.49 22.76 19.77
CA SER A 344 -9.52 21.41 20.37
C SER A 344 -8.38 20.51 19.85
N MET A 345 -7.99 20.65 18.58
CA MET A 345 -6.82 19.97 18.03
C MET A 345 -5.53 20.40 18.73
N ILE A 346 -5.35 21.71 18.97
CA ILE A 346 -4.20 22.23 19.73
C ILE A 346 -4.24 21.74 21.18
N LEU A 347 -5.43 21.62 21.77
CA LEU A 347 -5.59 21.03 23.10
C LEU A 347 -5.09 19.58 23.15
N GLU A 348 -5.40 18.76 22.14
CA GLU A 348 -4.88 17.39 22.04
C GLU A 348 -3.35 17.37 21.85
N CYS A 349 -2.80 18.25 21.02
CA CYS A 349 -1.35 18.41 20.89
C CYS A 349 -0.69 18.70 22.26
N LEU A 350 -1.26 19.59 23.07
CA LEU A 350 -0.76 19.90 24.42
C LEU A 350 -0.77 18.70 25.36
N LYS A 351 -1.80 17.86 25.27
CA LYS A 351 -1.97 16.68 26.13
C LYS A 351 -1.05 15.53 25.73
N LYS A 352 -0.87 15.30 24.42
CA LYS A 352 -0.24 14.09 23.89
C LYS A 352 1.23 14.24 23.51
N LEU A 353 1.63 15.42 23.01
CA LEU A 353 2.98 15.57 22.46
C LEU A 353 4.06 15.74 23.56
N PRO A 354 5.27 15.22 23.33
CA PRO A 354 6.42 15.49 24.19
C PRO A 354 6.84 16.96 24.06
N THR A 355 7.53 17.49 25.09
CA THR A 355 7.99 18.90 25.05
C THR A 355 9.05 19.12 23.96
N ALA A 356 9.89 18.11 23.70
CA ALA A 356 10.90 18.12 22.64
C ALA A 356 10.78 16.83 21.82
N LYS A 357 11.18 16.89 20.55
CA LYS A 357 11.12 15.75 19.63
C LYS A 357 11.94 14.59 20.18
N ILE A 358 11.34 13.40 20.20
CA ILE A 358 12.01 12.16 20.59
C ILE A 358 12.99 11.79 19.46
N LYS A 359 14.21 11.39 19.83
CA LYS A 359 15.27 11.07 18.85
C LYS A 359 15.01 9.79 18.08
N ASN A 360 14.36 8.82 18.72
CA ASN A 360 14.00 7.56 18.09
C ASN A 360 12.89 7.79 17.08
N GLU A 361 13.08 7.28 15.85
CA GLU A 361 12.07 7.31 14.82
C GLU A 361 10.89 6.40 15.20
N PRO A 362 9.64 6.89 15.14
CA PRO A 362 8.47 6.06 15.39
C PRO A 362 8.29 5.01 14.27
N SER A 363 7.75 3.85 14.64
CA SER A 363 7.15 2.92 13.66
C SER A 363 5.89 3.55 13.03
N GLU A 364 5.39 2.97 11.95
CA GLU A 364 4.18 3.43 11.26
C GLU A 364 2.97 3.52 12.20
N THR A 365 2.70 2.45 12.96
CA THR A 365 1.65 2.43 13.98
C THR A 365 1.87 3.50 15.05
N THR A 366 3.11 3.76 15.46
CA THR A 366 3.42 4.79 16.47
C THR A 366 3.22 6.19 15.90
N LEU A 367 3.60 6.42 14.64
CA LEU A 367 3.34 7.66 13.92
C LEU A 367 1.83 7.94 13.85
N ILE A 368 1.04 6.92 13.48
CA ILE A 368 -0.41 6.99 13.43
C ILE A 368 -0.98 7.32 14.82
N THR A 369 -0.77 6.45 15.79
CA THR A 369 -1.44 6.50 17.10
C THR A 369 -1.03 7.67 17.97
N ASN A 370 0.23 8.12 17.91
CA ASN A 370 0.72 9.19 18.78
C ASN A 370 0.68 10.57 18.11
N TYR A 371 0.63 10.65 16.78
CA TYR A 371 0.76 11.92 16.06
C TYR A 371 -0.41 12.19 15.10
N LEU A 372 -0.74 11.27 14.19
CA LEU A 372 -1.77 11.52 13.17
C LEU A 372 -3.21 11.40 13.70
N ASP A 373 -3.51 10.38 14.50
CA ASP A 373 -4.89 10.00 14.86
C ASP A 373 -5.64 11.16 15.53
N HIS A 374 -5.02 11.85 16.48
CA HIS A 374 -5.67 12.95 17.18
C HIS A 374 -5.91 14.16 16.26
N ILE A 375 -5.02 14.44 15.30
CA ILE A 375 -5.24 15.53 14.32
C ILE A 375 -6.35 15.15 13.36
N MET A 376 -6.30 13.93 12.80
CA MET A 376 -7.30 13.47 11.83
C MET A 376 -8.69 13.36 12.45
N ARG A 377 -8.81 12.87 13.70
CA ARG A 377 -10.09 12.79 14.40
C ARG A 377 -10.66 14.16 14.73
N GLU A 378 -9.86 15.08 15.25
CA GLU A 378 -10.33 16.45 15.54
C GLU A 378 -10.72 17.21 14.26
N MET A 379 -10.13 16.84 13.12
CA MET A 379 -10.50 17.42 11.83
C MET A 379 -11.77 16.83 11.22
N LEU A 380 -12.00 15.52 11.36
CA LEU A 380 -12.91 14.75 10.50
C LEU A 380 -13.88 13.82 11.23
N HIS A 381 -13.83 13.67 12.56
CA HIS A 381 -14.67 12.69 13.25
C HIS A 381 -15.94 13.32 13.83
N ASP A 382 -17.10 12.82 13.44
CA ASP A 382 -18.41 13.09 14.07
C ASP A 382 -19.08 11.72 14.26
N PRO A 383 -19.12 11.18 15.49
CA PRO A 383 -19.56 9.80 15.73
C PRO A 383 -21.00 9.51 15.29
N ASP A 384 -21.82 10.55 15.08
CA ASP A 384 -23.21 10.40 14.65
C ASP A 384 -23.38 10.55 13.13
N LYS A 385 -22.34 10.98 12.41
CA LYS A 385 -22.41 11.30 10.97
C LYS A 385 -21.32 10.67 10.14
N HIS A 386 -20.08 10.67 10.59
CA HIS A 386 -18.94 10.17 9.84
C HIS A 386 -17.79 9.70 10.77
N ILE A 387 -17.33 8.49 10.54
CA ILE A 387 -16.33 7.84 11.40
C ILE A 387 -14.95 7.85 10.76
N VAL A 388 -13.94 8.21 11.56
CA VAL A 388 -12.53 8.09 11.20
C VAL A 388 -12.01 6.72 11.66
N GLU A 389 -11.45 5.97 10.73
CA GLU A 389 -10.97 4.60 10.94
C GLU A 389 -9.54 4.43 10.41
N TRP A 390 -8.76 3.63 11.13
CA TRP A 390 -7.52 3.03 10.66
C TRP A 390 -7.79 1.53 10.51
N PRO A 391 -8.40 1.11 9.39
CA PRO A 391 -8.92 -0.25 9.30
C PRO A 391 -7.80 -1.30 9.38
N ASN A 392 -8.18 -2.56 9.55
CA ASN A 392 -7.36 -3.76 9.27
C ASN A 392 -8.03 -4.66 8.21
N THR A 393 -8.98 -4.09 7.47
CA THR A 393 -9.80 -4.78 6.47
C THR A 393 -9.96 -3.94 5.21
N GLU A 394 -10.14 -4.60 4.08
CA GLU A 394 -10.42 -3.96 2.78
C GLU A 394 -11.74 -3.14 2.81
N ILE A 395 -11.75 -2.02 2.07
CA ILE A 395 -12.94 -1.19 1.88
C ILE A 395 -13.95 -1.84 0.91
N ASN A 396 -15.24 -1.57 1.10
CA ASN A 396 -16.32 -2.17 0.29
C ASN A 396 -16.25 -1.73 -1.18
N GLU A 397 -15.85 -0.50 -1.42
CA GLU A 397 -15.70 0.16 -2.71
C GLU A 397 -14.69 -0.58 -3.61
N SER A 398 -13.68 -1.22 -3.01
CA SER A 398 -12.72 -2.04 -3.73
C SER A 398 -13.15 -3.51 -3.89
N LYS A 399 -14.24 -3.97 -3.26
CA LYS A 399 -14.68 -5.38 -3.31
C LYS A 399 -15.26 -5.79 -4.66
N ALA A 400 -15.82 -4.86 -5.44
CA ALA A 400 -16.26 -5.13 -6.81
C ALA A 400 -15.13 -5.68 -7.70
N LYS A 401 -13.86 -5.32 -7.40
CA LYS A 401 -12.66 -5.83 -8.09
C LYS A 401 -12.30 -7.28 -7.70
N LYS A 402 -12.71 -7.74 -6.52
CA LYS A 402 -12.50 -9.11 -6.04
C LYS A 402 -13.27 -10.13 -6.89
N LEU A 403 -14.47 -9.75 -7.34
CA LEU A 403 -15.28 -10.52 -8.30
C LEU A 403 -14.61 -10.66 -9.68
N GLN A 404 -13.65 -9.78 -10.00
CA GLN A 404 -12.84 -9.80 -11.22
C GLN A 404 -11.44 -10.45 -11.02
N GLY A 405 -11.21 -11.12 -9.88
CA GLY A 405 -9.95 -11.82 -9.59
C GLY A 405 -8.79 -10.91 -9.17
N ILE A 406 -9.07 -9.65 -8.81
CA ILE A 406 -8.08 -8.68 -8.34
C ILE A 406 -8.04 -8.69 -6.80
N ARG A 407 -6.87 -8.91 -6.20
CA ARG A 407 -6.66 -8.75 -4.75
C ARG A 407 -6.86 -7.26 -4.39
N SER A 408 -7.93 -6.93 -3.67
CA SER A 408 -8.16 -5.61 -3.11
C SER A 408 -7.09 -5.32 -2.05
N LYS A 409 -6.33 -4.23 -2.22
CA LYS A 409 -5.47 -3.71 -1.16
C LYS A 409 -6.32 -2.87 -0.21
N GLN A 410 -5.81 -2.67 0.99
CA GLN A 410 -6.48 -1.92 2.03
C GLN A 410 -5.77 -0.56 2.23
N PRO A 411 -6.50 0.57 2.32
CA PRO A 411 -5.93 1.84 2.75
C PRO A 411 -5.64 1.85 4.27
N ASP A 412 -4.63 2.62 4.68
CA ASP A 412 -4.30 2.77 6.11
C ASP A 412 -5.34 3.60 6.87
N PHE A 413 -5.97 4.54 6.17
CA PHE A 413 -6.93 5.50 6.71
C PHE A 413 -8.20 5.58 5.88
N THR A 414 -9.36 5.68 6.54
CA THR A 414 -10.65 5.93 5.90
C THR A 414 -11.55 6.87 6.71
N VAL A 415 -12.40 7.63 6.03
CA VAL A 415 -13.57 8.29 6.62
C VAL A 415 -14.85 7.83 5.93
N SER A 416 -15.71 7.18 6.72
CA SER A 416 -16.94 6.54 6.25
C SER A 416 -18.16 7.31 6.74
N ILE A 417 -19.18 7.48 5.90
CA ILE A 417 -20.45 8.13 6.28
C ILE A 417 -21.33 7.15 7.05
N ILE A 418 -22.03 7.63 8.07
CA ILE A 418 -23.01 6.86 8.83
C ILE A 418 -24.41 7.23 8.36
N HIS A 419 -25.19 6.23 7.94
CA HIS A 419 -26.61 6.37 7.63
C HIS A 419 -27.35 5.10 8.04
N GLN A 420 -28.50 5.23 8.71
CA GLN A 420 -29.29 4.08 9.20
C GLN A 420 -28.47 3.07 10.02
N LEU A 421 -27.59 3.55 10.90
CA LEU A 421 -26.68 2.74 11.73
C LEU A 421 -25.71 1.85 10.93
N GLN A 422 -25.43 2.21 9.68
CA GLN A 422 -24.52 1.50 8.79
C GLN A 422 -23.50 2.47 8.18
N LEU A 423 -22.31 1.95 7.87
CA LEU A 423 -21.32 2.68 7.09
C LEU A 423 -21.69 2.65 5.61
N ASN A 424 -21.88 3.82 5.02
CA ASN A 424 -22.39 4.02 3.67
C ASN A 424 -21.44 4.93 2.87
N GLY A 425 -20.42 4.32 2.28
CA GLY A 425 -19.47 5.04 1.42
C GLY A 425 -18.29 5.66 2.19
N VAL A 426 -17.10 5.52 1.60
CA VAL A 426 -15.87 6.18 2.03
C VAL A 426 -15.64 7.44 1.19
N ILE A 427 -15.43 8.58 1.85
CA ILE A 427 -15.22 9.88 1.18
C ILE A 427 -13.81 10.48 1.40
N PHE A 428 -13.00 9.84 2.24
CA PHE A 428 -11.61 10.20 2.49
C PHE A 428 -10.77 8.93 2.69
N VAL A 429 -9.66 8.79 1.98
CA VAL A 429 -8.68 7.70 2.14
C VAL A 429 -7.27 8.21 2.42
N GLY A 430 -6.39 7.37 2.97
CA GLY A 430 -4.98 7.76 3.13
C GLY A 430 -4.01 6.59 3.30
N GLU A 431 -2.73 6.89 3.04
CA GLU A 431 -1.58 5.99 3.21
C GLU A 431 -0.53 6.66 4.11
N VAL A 432 0.16 5.87 4.93
CA VAL A 432 1.16 6.34 5.89
C VAL A 432 2.45 5.56 5.73
N SER A 433 3.55 6.28 5.55
CA SER A 433 4.91 5.75 5.55
C SER A 433 5.70 6.30 6.75
N PRO A 434 6.32 5.43 7.57
CA PRO A 434 7.06 5.88 8.73
C PRO A 434 8.35 6.63 8.32
N PRO A 435 8.99 7.35 9.26
CA PRO A 435 10.24 8.08 9.00
C PRO A 435 11.36 7.20 8.42
N SER A 436 11.44 5.92 8.84
CA SER A 436 12.41 4.96 8.31
C SER A 436 12.25 4.70 6.80
N GLU A 437 11.06 4.93 6.24
CA GLU A 437 10.73 4.77 4.82
C GLU A 437 10.78 6.09 4.04
N LYS A 438 11.16 7.22 4.67
CA LYS A 438 11.21 8.53 4.01
C LYS A 438 12.02 8.52 2.72
N ASN A 439 13.13 7.77 2.73
CA ASN A 439 14.01 7.66 1.57
C ASN A 439 13.61 6.50 0.63
N ASN A 440 12.55 5.75 0.89
CA ASN A 440 12.11 4.69 0.00
C ASN A 440 11.19 5.26 -1.10
N VAL A 441 11.81 5.80 -2.15
CA VAL A 441 11.09 6.44 -3.27
C VAL A 441 10.12 5.47 -3.94
N TYR A 442 10.50 4.21 -4.10
CA TYR A 442 9.61 3.20 -4.68
C TYR A 442 8.34 3.03 -3.83
N LYS A 443 8.49 2.84 -2.52
CA LYS A 443 7.34 2.73 -1.60
C LYS A 443 6.47 3.99 -1.66
N ASN A 444 7.08 5.17 -1.52
CA ASN A 444 6.35 6.44 -1.53
C ASN A 444 5.60 6.67 -2.85
N CYS A 445 6.22 6.40 -4.01
CA CYS A 445 5.53 6.49 -5.30
C CYS A 445 4.41 5.45 -5.44
N ASN A 446 4.63 4.22 -4.98
CA ASN A 446 3.61 3.17 -4.99
C ASN A 446 2.41 3.52 -4.10
N ASP A 447 2.65 4.10 -2.91
CA ASP A 447 1.58 4.50 -2.01
C ASP A 447 0.79 5.69 -2.58
N LEU A 448 1.43 6.65 -3.27
CA LEU A 448 0.72 7.70 -4.01
C LEU A 448 -0.17 7.12 -5.12
N ILE A 449 0.32 6.13 -5.87
CA ILE A 449 -0.49 5.43 -6.89
C ILE A 449 -1.69 4.75 -6.23
N ARG A 450 -1.50 4.12 -5.08
CA ARG A 450 -2.57 3.48 -4.31
C ARG A 450 -3.62 4.50 -3.85
N VAL A 451 -3.21 5.64 -3.30
CA VAL A 451 -4.12 6.73 -2.92
C VAL A 451 -4.98 7.13 -4.11
N GLY A 452 -4.39 7.39 -5.28
CA GLY A 452 -5.15 7.74 -6.49
C GLY A 452 -6.17 6.66 -6.90
N VAL A 453 -5.78 5.38 -6.86
CA VAL A 453 -6.70 4.28 -7.18
C VAL A 453 -7.83 4.14 -6.15
N PHE A 454 -7.54 4.29 -4.86
CA PHE A 454 -8.58 4.25 -3.82
C PHE A 454 -9.55 5.43 -3.94
N MET A 455 -9.03 6.64 -4.16
CA MET A 455 -9.89 7.82 -4.38
C MET A 455 -10.83 7.62 -5.56
N LYS A 456 -10.32 7.06 -6.66
CA LYS A 456 -11.13 6.74 -7.85
C LYS A 456 -12.22 5.71 -7.54
N ASP A 457 -11.89 4.64 -6.82
CA ASP A 457 -12.86 3.60 -6.46
C ASP A 457 -13.98 4.16 -5.57
N CYS A 458 -13.62 4.99 -4.59
CA CYS A 458 -14.57 5.70 -3.74
C CYS A 458 -15.46 6.66 -4.55
N LEU A 459 -14.88 7.39 -5.50
CA LEU A 459 -15.63 8.32 -6.36
C LEU A 459 -16.61 7.56 -7.26
N ASP A 460 -16.15 6.46 -7.86
CA ASP A 460 -16.98 5.60 -8.71
C ASP A 460 -18.16 5.00 -7.94
N SER A 461 -17.95 4.59 -6.69
CA SER A 461 -19.01 4.09 -5.81
C SER A 461 -19.99 5.20 -5.40
N SER A 462 -19.49 6.40 -5.11
CA SER A 462 -20.33 7.57 -4.81
C SER A 462 -21.26 7.91 -5.98
N ILE A 463 -20.71 7.91 -7.20
CA ILE A 463 -21.46 8.14 -8.44
C ILE A 463 -22.53 7.07 -8.67
N GLU A 464 -22.22 5.81 -8.37
CA GLU A 464 -23.20 4.69 -8.43
C GLU A 464 -24.39 4.91 -7.50
N LEU A 465 -24.14 5.54 -6.35
CA LEU A 465 -25.16 5.94 -5.39
C LEU A 465 -25.83 7.29 -5.73
N GLY A 466 -25.49 7.87 -6.89
CA GLY A 466 -26.07 9.12 -7.37
C GLY A 466 -25.45 10.40 -6.79
N ALA A 467 -24.34 10.29 -6.06
CA ALA A 467 -23.66 11.41 -5.43
C ALA A 467 -22.49 11.94 -6.28
N ASP A 468 -22.66 13.16 -6.80
CA ASP A 468 -21.63 13.91 -7.53
C ASP A 468 -20.78 14.70 -6.52
N ILE A 469 -19.81 14.03 -5.89
CA ILE A 469 -18.94 14.61 -4.85
C ILE A 469 -17.48 14.65 -5.25
N LYS A 470 -16.67 15.30 -4.43
CA LYS A 470 -15.20 15.22 -4.47
C LYS A 470 -14.73 14.21 -3.44
N ILE A 471 -13.72 13.42 -3.78
CA ILE A 471 -13.08 12.51 -2.83
C ILE A 471 -11.77 13.11 -2.35
N LEU A 472 -11.52 13.01 -1.05
CA LEU A 472 -10.27 13.45 -0.44
C LEU A 472 -9.31 12.27 -0.24
N GLY A 473 -8.02 12.58 -0.31
CA GLY A 473 -6.94 11.63 -0.17
C GLY A 473 -5.78 12.28 0.57
N PHE A 474 -4.99 11.50 1.30
CA PHE A 474 -3.70 11.99 1.76
C PHE A 474 -2.62 10.93 1.65
N GLN A 475 -1.38 11.40 1.55
CA GLN A 475 -0.20 10.59 1.78
C GLN A 475 0.62 11.21 2.90
N CYS A 476 0.93 10.43 3.93
CA CYS A 476 1.86 10.83 4.97
C CYS A 476 3.20 10.12 4.75
N VAL A 477 4.29 10.88 4.65
CA VAL A 477 5.65 10.36 4.64
C VAL A 477 6.41 11.08 5.76
N ASP A 478 7.01 10.32 6.68
CA ASP A 478 7.68 10.86 7.87
C ASP A 478 6.69 11.62 8.77
N TYR A 479 6.77 12.95 8.85
CA TYR A 479 5.79 13.79 9.56
C TYR A 479 5.03 14.73 8.62
N THR A 480 5.17 14.53 7.31
CA THR A 480 4.60 15.42 6.31
C THR A 480 3.40 14.75 5.67
N VAL A 481 2.26 15.42 5.71
CA VAL A 481 1.01 14.99 5.08
C VAL A 481 0.77 15.86 3.84
N GLU A 482 0.66 15.23 2.69
CA GLU A 482 0.22 15.86 1.45
C GLU A 482 -1.22 15.45 1.15
N PHE A 483 -2.07 16.44 0.92
CA PHE A 483 -3.50 16.26 0.70
C PHE A 483 -3.84 16.37 -0.78
N TYR A 484 -4.80 15.57 -1.18
CA TYR A 484 -5.28 15.44 -2.55
C TYR A 484 -6.80 15.52 -2.59
N MET A 485 -7.31 16.08 -3.69
CA MET A 485 -8.72 16.14 -4.01
C MET A 485 -8.93 15.56 -5.40
N MET A 486 -9.93 14.70 -5.57
CA MET A 486 -10.28 14.09 -6.85
C MET A 486 -11.71 14.40 -7.26
N ASP A 487 -11.90 14.75 -8.53
CA ASP A 487 -13.20 14.88 -9.17
C ASP A 487 -13.22 14.22 -10.57
N LEU A 488 -14.39 13.79 -11.04
CA LEU A 488 -14.61 13.26 -12.38
C LEU A 488 -15.17 14.34 -13.30
N VAL A 489 -14.38 14.69 -14.31
CA VAL A 489 -14.60 15.81 -15.23
C VAL A 489 -14.45 15.28 -16.66
N GLN A 490 -15.56 15.13 -17.40
CA GLN A 490 -15.60 14.68 -18.80
C GLN A 490 -14.79 13.38 -19.07
N GLY A 491 -14.80 12.45 -18.13
CA GLY A 491 -14.11 11.16 -18.22
C GLY A 491 -12.64 11.17 -17.76
N MET A 492 -12.18 12.29 -17.21
CA MET A 492 -10.89 12.43 -16.54
C MET A 492 -11.11 12.48 -15.03
N TYR A 493 -10.42 11.61 -14.28
CA TYR A 493 -10.40 11.66 -12.82
C TYR A 493 -9.27 12.62 -12.43
N ILE A 494 -9.59 13.91 -12.35
CA ILE A 494 -8.62 14.96 -12.07
C ILE A 494 -8.30 14.91 -10.57
N MET A 495 -7.06 14.55 -10.25
CA MET A 495 -6.52 14.48 -8.89
C MET A 495 -5.54 15.63 -8.70
N ILE A 496 -5.83 16.56 -7.81
CA ILE A 496 -4.95 17.72 -7.58
C ILE A 496 -4.35 17.67 -6.17
N ASN A 497 -3.08 18.07 -6.03
CA ASN A 497 -2.49 18.36 -4.73
C ASN A 497 -3.06 19.70 -4.21
N ILE A 498 -3.62 19.69 -3.00
CA ILE A 498 -4.31 20.85 -2.40
C ILE A 498 -3.60 21.44 -1.19
N GLY A 499 -2.47 20.86 -0.77
CA GLY A 499 -1.71 21.38 0.35
C GLY A 499 -0.85 20.34 1.03
N LYS A 500 0.08 20.85 1.84
CA LYS A 500 1.07 20.07 2.57
C LYS A 500 1.16 20.62 3.99
N VAL A 501 1.11 19.72 4.97
CA VAL A 501 1.12 20.06 6.39
C VAL A 501 2.19 19.24 7.10
N THR A 502 2.94 19.87 8.01
CA THR A 502 3.91 19.17 8.85
C THR A 502 3.32 18.92 10.24
N ILE A 503 3.10 17.65 10.54
CA ILE A 503 2.55 17.19 11.80
C ILE A 503 3.58 17.38 12.92
N PRO A 504 3.26 18.11 13.99
CA PRO A 504 4.24 18.43 15.03
C PRO A 504 4.60 17.17 15.82
N ALA A 505 5.91 16.87 15.90
CA ALA A 505 6.41 15.77 16.72
C ALA A 505 6.66 16.20 18.18
N SER A 506 6.53 17.49 18.48
CA SER A 506 6.72 18.04 19.83
C SER A 506 6.04 19.38 20.03
N LEU A 507 5.85 19.79 21.29
CA LEU A 507 5.26 21.10 21.61
C LEU A 507 6.02 22.30 21.03
N ARG A 508 7.33 22.16 20.80
CA ARG A 508 8.15 23.21 20.18
C ARG A 508 7.82 23.43 18.70
N GLU A 509 7.25 22.42 18.04
CA GLU A 509 6.88 22.46 16.62
C GLU A 509 5.42 22.88 16.42
N VAL A 510 4.58 22.81 17.46
CA VAL A 510 3.15 23.17 17.37
C VAL A 510 2.96 24.64 16.96
N SER A 511 3.87 25.54 17.29
CA SER A 511 3.77 26.93 16.83
C SER A 511 3.85 27.06 15.31
N ASN A 512 4.64 26.23 14.64
CA ASN A 512 4.74 26.22 13.18
C ASN A 512 3.53 25.51 12.58
N PHE A 513 3.00 24.50 13.27
CA PHE A 513 1.77 23.82 12.86
C PHE A 513 0.54 24.76 12.84
N VAL A 514 0.55 25.85 13.64
CA VAL A 514 -0.51 26.89 13.55
C VAL A 514 -0.57 27.52 12.16
N ASP A 515 0.59 27.70 11.50
CA ASP A 515 0.66 28.25 10.14
C ASP A 515 -0.01 27.33 9.11
N ASP A 516 -0.01 26.02 9.37
CA ASP A 516 -0.59 25.01 8.48
C ASP A 516 -2.10 24.80 8.71
N LEU A 517 -2.72 25.41 9.73
CA LEU A 517 -4.14 25.19 10.06
C LEU A 517 -5.09 25.68 8.96
N GLU A 518 -4.70 26.69 8.20
CA GLU A 518 -5.46 27.20 7.05
C GLU A 518 -5.72 26.12 5.99
N ILE A 519 -4.71 25.28 5.74
CA ILE A 519 -4.80 24.14 4.82
C ILE A 519 -5.81 23.13 5.36
N LEU A 520 -5.75 22.80 6.66
CA LEU A 520 -6.69 21.88 7.29
C LEU A 520 -8.13 22.42 7.29
N LEU A 521 -8.31 23.74 7.42
CA LEU A 521 -9.63 24.38 7.36
C LEU A 521 -10.21 24.25 5.95
N ALA A 522 -9.39 24.46 4.92
CA ALA A 522 -9.79 24.31 3.53
C ALA A 522 -10.19 22.86 3.21
N ILE A 523 -9.43 21.87 3.71
CA ILE A 523 -9.74 20.45 3.57
C ILE A 523 -11.06 20.11 4.27
N ARG A 524 -11.26 20.57 5.51
CA ARG A 524 -12.49 20.34 6.27
C ARG A 524 -13.71 20.92 5.55
N LYS A 525 -13.58 22.07 4.89
CA LYS A 525 -14.65 22.67 4.09
C LYS A 525 -15.06 21.77 2.92
N VAL A 526 -14.09 21.30 2.11
CA VAL A 526 -14.37 20.38 0.99
C VAL A 526 -14.98 19.06 1.48
N PHE A 527 -14.48 18.55 2.60
CA PHE A 527 -15.03 17.37 3.25
C PHE A 527 -16.51 17.57 3.62
N GLN A 528 -16.84 18.68 4.30
CA GLN A 528 -18.21 18.98 4.72
C GLN A 528 -19.16 19.16 3.53
N GLU A 529 -18.73 19.85 2.47
CA GLU A 529 -19.50 19.99 1.23
C GLU A 529 -19.80 18.62 0.61
N SER A 530 -18.78 17.76 0.50
CA SER A 530 -18.92 16.41 -0.07
C SER A 530 -19.80 15.51 0.81
N PHE A 531 -19.63 15.58 2.13
CA PHE A 531 -20.47 14.88 3.10
C PHE A 531 -21.95 15.27 2.94
N ASN A 532 -22.26 16.56 2.92
CA ASN A 532 -23.64 17.04 2.84
C ASN A 532 -24.34 16.58 1.56
N ILE A 533 -23.64 16.64 0.42
CA ILE A 533 -24.17 16.17 -0.87
C ILE A 533 -24.41 14.66 -0.85
N PHE A 534 -23.44 13.88 -0.37
CA PHE A 534 -23.58 12.42 -0.32
C PHE A 534 -24.69 12.01 0.63
N PHE A 535 -24.74 12.60 1.83
CA PHE A 535 -25.74 12.28 2.84
C PHE A 535 -27.16 12.62 2.36
N ASP A 536 -27.35 13.76 1.68
CA ASP A 536 -28.63 14.09 1.04
C ASP A 536 -29.06 13.01 0.03
N LYS A 537 -28.12 12.50 -0.79
CA LYS A 537 -28.41 11.40 -1.72
C LYS A 537 -28.78 10.09 -1.03
N LEU A 538 -28.12 9.76 0.08
CA LEU A 538 -28.48 8.60 0.90
C LEU A 538 -29.90 8.71 1.47
N CYS A 539 -30.30 9.91 1.90
CA CYS A 539 -31.66 10.19 2.36
C CYS A 539 -32.67 10.22 1.21
N ASN A 540 -32.26 10.70 0.03
CA ASN A 540 -33.12 11.00 -1.11
C ASN A 540 -32.58 10.37 -2.43
N PRO A 541 -32.69 9.04 -2.62
CA PRO A 541 -32.02 8.30 -3.71
C PRO A 541 -32.66 8.45 -5.12
N SER A 542 -33.45 9.49 -5.37
CA SER A 542 -34.33 9.56 -6.55
C SER A 542 -33.68 10.00 -7.87
N SER A 543 -32.44 10.46 -7.85
CA SER A 543 -31.75 11.03 -9.03
C SER A 543 -30.44 10.32 -9.31
N SER A 544 -30.24 9.93 -10.56
CA SER A 544 -28.97 9.40 -11.05
C SER A 544 -27.91 10.50 -11.12
N SER A 545 -26.67 10.15 -10.82
CA SER A 545 -25.52 11.04 -11.00
C SER A 545 -25.41 11.51 -12.46
N THR A 546 -25.09 12.80 -12.65
CA THR A 546 -24.82 13.35 -13.98
C THR A 546 -23.49 12.84 -14.55
N LYS A 547 -22.60 12.39 -13.67
CA LYS A 547 -21.25 11.91 -13.98
C LYS A 547 -21.19 10.42 -14.36
N MET A 548 -22.28 9.68 -14.18
CA MET A 548 -22.34 8.24 -14.49
C MET A 548 -21.81 7.88 -15.89
N LYS A 549 -22.22 8.63 -16.92
CA LYS A 549 -21.81 8.38 -18.32
C LYS A 549 -20.31 8.62 -18.58
N PHE A 550 -19.65 9.33 -17.68
CA PHE A 550 -18.24 9.69 -17.79
C PHE A 550 -17.31 8.70 -17.09
N LYS A 551 -17.83 7.74 -16.32
CA LYS A 551 -16.98 6.75 -15.64
C LYS A 551 -16.09 6.00 -16.63
N ARG A 552 -14.89 5.64 -16.16
CA ARG A 552 -13.92 4.83 -16.89
C ARG A 552 -13.44 3.71 -16.01
N ASP A 553 -13.17 2.55 -16.60
CA ASP A 553 -12.66 1.42 -15.84
C ASP A 553 -11.27 1.70 -15.27
N THR A 554 -11.02 1.22 -14.07
CA THR A 554 -9.68 1.20 -13.48
C THR A 554 -8.84 0.10 -14.14
N LEU A 555 -7.57 0.36 -14.43
CA LEU A 555 -6.70 -0.65 -15.02
C LEU A 555 -6.52 -1.83 -14.04
N GLY A 556 -7.03 -3.00 -14.42
CA GLY A 556 -6.96 -4.19 -13.56
C GLY A 556 -5.54 -4.68 -13.28
N THR A 557 -5.32 -5.24 -12.08
CA THR A 557 -3.99 -5.65 -11.58
C THR A 557 -3.18 -6.58 -12.51
N PRO A 558 -3.77 -7.57 -13.22
CA PRO A 558 -3.00 -8.37 -14.16
C PRO A 558 -2.50 -7.59 -15.38
N LYS A 559 -3.26 -6.59 -15.86
CA LYS A 559 -2.84 -5.71 -16.95
C LYS A 559 -1.83 -4.67 -16.45
N PHE A 560 -2.07 -4.07 -15.28
CA PHE A 560 -1.14 -3.16 -14.61
C PHE A 560 0.25 -3.76 -14.42
N ARG A 561 0.34 -4.98 -13.86
CA ARG A 561 1.62 -5.67 -13.62
C ARG A 561 2.40 -6.02 -14.89
N LYS A 562 1.75 -5.99 -16.05
CA LYS A 562 2.42 -6.17 -17.34
C LYS A 562 3.04 -4.87 -17.85
N LEU A 563 2.50 -3.71 -17.48
CA LEU A 563 2.99 -2.41 -17.97
C LEU A 563 4.09 -1.81 -17.08
N VAL A 564 4.11 -2.19 -15.81
CA VAL A 564 5.06 -1.69 -14.81
C VAL A 564 6.30 -2.58 -14.77
N ASN A 565 7.47 -1.96 -14.84
CA ASN A 565 8.76 -2.62 -14.69
C ASN A 565 8.92 -3.11 -13.24
N LYS A 566 9.53 -4.28 -13.06
CA LYS A 566 9.66 -4.93 -11.73
C LYS A 566 10.95 -4.60 -11.00
N THR A 567 11.86 -3.89 -11.65
CA THR A 567 13.10 -3.45 -11.00
C THR A 567 12.77 -2.29 -10.08
N HIS A 568 13.41 -2.24 -8.91
CA HIS A 568 13.28 -1.16 -7.96
C HIS A 568 14.65 -0.51 -7.78
N ASN A 569 14.72 0.82 -7.87
CA ASN A 569 15.96 1.53 -7.63
C ASN A 569 15.62 2.89 -7.03
N CYS A 570 16.00 3.05 -5.76
CA CYS A 570 15.73 4.25 -5.00
C CYS A 570 16.48 5.47 -5.54
N HIS A 571 17.48 5.33 -6.42
CA HIS A 571 18.22 6.44 -7.04
C HIS A 571 17.62 6.92 -8.37
N ARG A 572 16.56 6.28 -8.86
CA ARG A 572 15.89 6.74 -10.09
C ARG A 572 15.32 8.14 -9.92
N SER A 573 15.36 8.89 -11.02
CA SER A 573 14.76 10.22 -11.09
C SER A 573 13.27 10.11 -10.76
N CYS A 574 12.83 10.87 -9.77
CA CYS A 574 11.45 10.95 -9.34
C CYS A 574 10.96 12.40 -9.55
N PRO A 575 9.80 12.62 -10.19
CA PRO A 575 9.25 13.96 -10.37
C PRO A 575 8.71 14.55 -9.04
N PHE A 576 8.52 13.72 -8.00
CA PHE A 576 8.05 14.16 -6.69
C PHE A 576 9.19 14.34 -5.70
N TRP A 577 9.05 15.36 -4.86
CA TRP A 577 9.99 15.64 -3.79
C TRP A 577 9.48 15.12 -2.44
N PHE A 578 9.98 13.95 -2.02
CA PHE A 578 9.69 13.36 -0.70
C PHE A 578 10.69 13.79 0.40
N GLY A 579 11.37 14.92 0.24
CA GLY A 579 12.33 15.41 1.23
C GLY A 579 13.78 14.97 1.05
N ARG A 580 14.22 14.64 -0.18
CA ARG A 580 15.61 14.31 -0.50
C ARG A 580 16.41 15.53 -0.98
N PHE A 581 17.68 15.61 -0.60
CA PHE A 581 18.69 16.49 -1.18
C PHE A 581 19.68 15.67 -2.00
#